data_AF-A0A7S1SWY4-F1
#
_entry.id   AF-A0A7S1SWY4-F1
#
_cell.length_a   1.000
_cell.length_b   1.000
_cell.length_c   1.000
_cell.angle_alpha   90.00
_cell.angle_beta   90.00
_cell.angle_gamma   90.00
#
_symmetry.space_group_name_H-M   'P 1'
#
loop_
_entity.id
_entity.type
_entity.pdbx_description
1 polymer ?
#
loop_
_entity_poly.entity_id
_entity_poly.type
_entity_poly.pdbx_seq_one_letter_code
_entity_poly.pdbx_strand_id
1 'polypeptide(L)'
;SSHTMPSPLRNGLQPAAAPSPFTQGRPQFDGEAGGGGLMGTLSATAWLKHLSSLVSSEPSEELVRYFRSCDEDKGPEITARVTELTEIVFPRKGGDCVPEERRLEAVKVYYRVLENILRSEERRSHSANLTVLLSSRSFHRCLLACAFEVVVAAYK
;
A
#
# COMPACT_ATOMS: atom_id res chain seq x y z
N SER A 1 55.73 34.10 22.65
CA SER A 1 55.15 35.45 22.78
C SER A 1 53.65 35.36 22.48
N SER A 2 52.79 35.10 23.46
CA SER A 2 52.13 36.08 24.34
C SER A 2 51.29 37.11 23.56
N HIS A 3 50.01 36.80 23.36
CA HIS A 3 48.94 37.78 23.28
C HIS A 3 47.76 37.32 24.15
N THR A 4 47.36 38.22 25.04
CA THR A 4 46.30 38.08 26.06
C THR A 4 45.22 39.12 25.77
N MET A 5 43.99 38.81 26.22
CA MET A 5 42.81 39.66 26.51
C MET A 5 41.70 39.70 25.42
N PRO A 6 40.41 39.93 25.78
CA PRO A 6 39.69 39.64 27.04
C PRO A 6 38.27 39.00 26.84
N SER A 7 37.66 38.52 27.93
CA SER A 7 36.21 38.19 28.06
C SER A 7 35.35 39.48 28.13
N PRO A 8 34.00 39.50 27.96
CA PRO A 8 33.01 38.79 28.81
C PRO A 8 31.68 38.40 28.11
N LEU A 9 30.86 37.56 28.75
CA LEU A 9 29.42 37.79 29.03
C LEU A 9 28.78 36.48 29.51
N ARG A 10 28.67 36.41 30.84
CA ARG A 10 27.80 35.52 31.59
C ARG A 10 26.37 36.02 31.43
N ASN A 11 25.48 35.25 30.82
CA ASN A 11 24.06 35.37 31.16
C ASN A 11 23.34 34.02 31.04
N GLY A 12 22.57 33.71 32.08
CA GLY A 12 22.07 32.38 32.38
C GLY A 12 21.01 31.86 31.42
N LEU A 13 21.16 30.59 31.03
CA LEU A 13 20.09 29.79 30.44
C LEU A 13 19.41 29.00 31.57
N GLN A 14 18.28 29.53 32.03
CA GLN A 14 17.23 28.77 32.70
C GLN A 14 16.58 27.81 31.67
N PRO A 15 16.21 26.58 32.05
CA PRO A 15 15.41 25.72 31.18
C PRO A 15 13.96 26.22 31.17
N ALA A 16 13.51 26.73 30.02
CA ALA A 16 12.12 27.08 29.77
C ALA A 16 11.30 25.78 29.58
N ALA A 17 10.41 25.50 30.52
CA ALA A 17 9.35 24.50 30.37
C ALA A 17 8.35 24.99 29.32
N ALA A 18 8.17 24.24 28.23
CA ALA A 18 7.13 24.47 27.23
C ALA A 18 5.91 23.58 27.53
N PRO A 19 4.67 24.12 27.55
CA PRO A 19 3.45 23.33 27.77
C PRO A 19 3.02 22.56 26.51
N SER A 20 2.57 21.32 26.73
CA SER A 20 2.04 20.39 25.73
C SER A 20 0.74 20.89 25.08
N PRO A 21 0.59 20.84 23.74
CA PRO A 21 -0.66 21.15 23.07
C PRO A 21 -1.49 19.87 22.85
N PHE A 22 -2.25 19.46 23.85
CA PHE A 22 -3.38 18.55 23.64
C PHE A 22 -4.60 19.13 24.34
N THR A 23 -5.23 20.09 23.68
CA THR A 23 -6.58 20.54 24.03
C THR A 23 -7.54 20.05 22.95
N GLN A 24 -8.33 19.10 23.39
CA GLN A 24 -9.49 18.48 22.77
C GLN A 24 -10.44 19.48 22.10
N GLY A 25 -10.65 19.32 20.79
CA GLY A 25 -11.74 19.96 20.05
C GLY A 25 -12.53 18.89 19.28
N ARG A 26 -13.74 18.57 19.75
CA ARG A 26 -14.75 17.86 18.95
C ARG A 26 -15.29 18.84 17.89
N PRO A 27 -15.41 18.46 16.61
CA PRO A 27 -16.32 19.16 15.71
C PRO A 27 -17.74 18.62 15.93
N GLN A 28 -18.61 19.49 16.47
CA GLN A 28 -20.06 19.32 16.46
C GLN A 28 -20.57 19.78 15.09
N PHE A 29 -21.04 18.84 14.26
CA PHE A 29 -21.74 19.14 13.01
C PHE A 29 -23.24 18.99 13.25
N ASP A 30 -23.87 20.11 13.57
CA ASP A 30 -25.31 20.33 13.38
C ASP A 30 -25.48 20.96 11.99
N GLY A 31 -26.31 20.37 11.13
CA GLY A 31 -26.52 20.90 9.78
C GLY A 31 -27.30 20.00 8.83
N GLU A 32 -28.60 19.89 9.10
CA GLU A 32 -29.74 19.95 8.18
C GLU A 32 -29.69 19.26 6.79
N ALA A 33 -30.73 18.45 6.55
CA ALA A 33 -31.03 17.81 5.28
C ALA A 33 -31.46 18.83 4.20
N GLY A 34 -30.72 18.89 3.09
CA GLY A 34 -31.09 19.63 1.88
C GLY A 34 -30.42 19.02 0.66
N GLY A 35 -31.22 18.61 -0.32
CA GLY A 35 -30.82 17.80 -1.46
C GLY A 35 -29.70 18.38 -2.33
N GLY A 36 -28.77 17.49 -2.69
CA GLY A 36 -27.70 17.68 -3.67
C GLY A 36 -26.76 16.48 -3.57
N GLY A 37 -26.67 15.68 -4.64
CA GLY A 37 -26.00 14.37 -4.65
C GLY A 37 -24.59 14.39 -4.07
N LEU A 38 -24.47 13.97 -2.81
CA LEU A 38 -23.20 13.68 -2.17
C LEU A 38 -22.70 12.34 -2.73
N MET A 39 -21.75 12.38 -3.66
CA MET A 39 -20.78 11.30 -3.75
C MET A 39 -20.01 11.35 -2.43
N GLY A 40 -20.54 10.70 -1.39
CA GLY A 40 -19.95 10.67 -0.06
C GLY A 40 -18.51 10.16 -0.15
N THR A 41 -17.61 10.79 0.59
CA THR A 41 -16.26 10.28 0.77
C THR A 41 -16.35 8.87 1.35
N LEU A 42 -16.08 7.85 0.52
CA LEU A 42 -16.07 6.46 0.95
C LEU A 42 -14.94 6.27 1.97
N SER A 43 -15.22 5.57 3.07
CA SER A 43 -14.18 5.10 3.99
C SER A 43 -13.17 4.21 3.25
N ALA A 44 -11.91 4.17 3.71
CA ALA A 44 -10.88 3.28 3.15
C ALA A 44 -11.33 1.80 3.12
N THR A 45 -12.04 1.35 4.16
CA THR A 45 -12.66 0.01 4.19
C THR A 45 -13.72 -0.15 3.09
N ALA A 46 -14.58 0.84 2.89
CA ALA A 46 -15.66 0.79 1.91
C ALA A 46 -15.10 0.79 0.48
N TRP A 47 -14.07 1.58 0.22
CA TRP A 47 -13.34 1.58 -1.03
C TRP A 47 -12.64 0.24 -1.29
N LEU A 48 -11.94 -0.32 -0.29
CA LEU A 48 -11.26 -1.60 -0.45
C LEU A 48 -12.24 -2.75 -0.72
N LYS A 49 -13.37 -2.78 -0.01
CA LYS A 49 -14.44 -3.77 -0.24
C LYS A 49 -15.05 -3.63 -1.63
N HIS A 50 -15.26 -2.40 -2.09
CA HIS A 50 -15.73 -2.14 -3.45
C HIS A 50 -14.68 -2.60 -4.49
N LEU A 51 -13.40 -2.29 -4.31
CA LEU A 51 -12.36 -2.79 -5.21
C LEU A 51 -12.28 -4.32 -5.22
N SER A 52 -12.35 -4.93 -4.04
CA SER A 52 -12.27 -6.39 -3.89
C SER A 52 -13.49 -7.12 -4.43
N SER A 53 -14.63 -6.44 -4.62
CA SER A 53 -15.81 -7.01 -5.29
C SER A 53 -15.72 -6.92 -6.82
N LEU A 54 -14.94 -5.97 -7.34
CA LEU A 54 -14.70 -5.81 -8.78
C LEU A 54 -13.61 -6.73 -9.33
N VAL A 55 -12.86 -7.41 -8.46
CA VAL A 55 -11.65 -8.14 -8.84
C VAL A 55 -11.69 -9.57 -8.30
N SER A 56 -11.37 -10.54 -9.15
CA SER A 56 -11.23 -11.94 -8.78
C SER A 56 -9.92 -12.18 -8.04
N SER A 57 -9.88 -13.23 -7.20
CA SER A 57 -8.63 -13.75 -6.62
C SER A 57 -7.76 -14.48 -7.65
N GLU A 58 -8.26 -14.64 -8.86
CA GLU A 58 -7.56 -15.22 -10.00
C GLU A 58 -7.12 -14.15 -11.00
N PRO A 59 -6.05 -14.40 -11.77
CA PRO A 59 -5.60 -13.50 -12.82
C PRO A 59 -6.70 -13.30 -13.88
N SER A 60 -6.92 -12.06 -14.32
CA SER A 60 -7.86 -11.74 -15.39
C SER A 60 -7.37 -12.31 -16.74
N GLU A 61 -8.27 -12.44 -17.73
CA GLU A 61 -7.88 -12.86 -19.09
C GLU A 61 -6.76 -11.98 -19.68
N GLU A 62 -6.81 -10.68 -19.42
CA GLU A 62 -5.77 -9.75 -19.90
C GLU A 62 -4.43 -9.97 -19.18
N LEU A 63 -4.47 -10.27 -17.88
CA LEU A 63 -3.26 -10.63 -17.13
C LEU A 63 -2.65 -11.93 -17.64
N VAL A 64 -3.48 -12.94 -17.92
CA VAL A 64 -3.06 -14.20 -18.53
C VAL A 64 -2.45 -13.98 -19.91
N ARG A 65 -3.01 -13.07 -20.71
CA ARG A 65 -2.43 -12.67 -22.00
C ARG A 65 -1.02 -12.09 -21.83
N TYR A 66 -0.78 -11.22 -20.85
CA TYR A 66 0.56 -10.72 -20.57
C TYR A 66 1.53 -11.83 -20.15
N PHE A 67 1.07 -12.77 -19.31
CA PHE A 67 1.90 -13.91 -18.89
C PHE A 67 2.34 -14.79 -20.05
N ARG A 68 1.45 -15.02 -21.03
CA ARG A 68 1.73 -15.79 -22.24
C ARG A 68 2.52 -15.03 -23.31
N SER A 69 2.57 -13.70 -23.22
CA SER A 69 3.34 -12.84 -24.14
C SER A 69 4.82 -12.72 -23.76
N CYS A 70 5.21 -13.31 -22.62
CA CYS A 70 6.60 -13.46 -22.21
C CYS A 70 7.31 -14.55 -23.00
N ASP A 71 8.64 -14.60 -22.91
CA ASP A 71 9.46 -15.61 -23.61
C ASP A 71 9.06 -17.05 -23.22
N GLU A 72 8.60 -17.21 -21.98
CA GLU A 72 7.97 -18.41 -21.45
C GLU A 72 6.72 -17.99 -20.66
N ASP A 73 5.71 -18.87 -20.59
CA ASP A 73 4.52 -18.61 -19.76
C ASP A 73 4.93 -18.47 -18.28
N LYS A 74 4.83 -17.23 -17.76
CA LYS A 74 5.17 -16.91 -16.36
C LYS A 74 4.01 -17.12 -15.39
N GLY A 75 2.81 -17.49 -15.85
CA GLY A 75 1.61 -17.63 -15.03
C GLY A 75 1.76 -18.60 -13.85
N PRO A 76 2.22 -19.85 -14.07
CA PRO A 76 2.45 -20.82 -12.99
C PRO A 76 3.47 -20.32 -11.97
N GLU A 77 4.57 -19.71 -12.44
CA GLU A 77 5.62 -19.18 -11.57
C GLU A 77 5.09 -18.06 -10.67
N ILE A 78 4.38 -17.10 -11.25
CA ILE A 78 3.81 -15.96 -10.52
C ILE A 78 2.77 -16.45 -9.51
N THR A 79 1.92 -17.41 -9.89
CA THR A 79 0.88 -17.95 -9.00
C THR A 79 1.51 -18.65 -7.79
N ALA A 80 2.49 -19.53 -8.03
CA ALA A 80 3.23 -20.20 -6.95
C ALA A 80 3.93 -19.19 -6.04
N ARG A 81 4.54 -18.15 -6.63
CA ARG A 81 5.20 -17.07 -5.89
C ARG A 81 4.24 -16.30 -4.99
N VAL A 82 3.06 -15.95 -5.51
CA VAL A 82 2.04 -15.24 -4.73
C VAL A 82 1.60 -16.11 -3.57
N THR A 83 1.31 -17.39 -3.79
CA THR A 83 0.94 -18.32 -2.71
C THR A 83 2.02 -18.39 -1.62
N GLU A 84 3.29 -18.55 -2.01
CA GLU A 84 4.42 -18.59 -1.08
C GLU A 84 4.54 -17.29 -0.28
N LEU A 85 4.54 -16.14 -0.96
CA LEU A 85 4.69 -14.84 -0.32
C LEU A 85 3.49 -14.50 0.57
N THR A 86 2.27 -14.94 0.22
CA THR A 86 1.09 -14.76 1.07
C THR A 86 1.19 -15.56 2.36
N GLU A 87 1.86 -16.72 2.40
CA GLU A 87 2.09 -17.44 3.65
C GLU A 87 3.17 -16.76 4.52
N ILE A 88 4.18 -16.14 3.89
CA ILE A 88 5.26 -15.42 4.59
C ILE A 88 4.77 -14.09 5.15
N VAL A 89 4.04 -13.31 4.35
CA VAL A 89 3.57 -11.96 4.71
C VAL A 89 2.36 -12.01 5.63
N PHE A 90 1.56 -13.09 5.57
CA PHE A 90 0.32 -13.25 6.34
C PHE A 90 0.38 -14.55 7.16
N PRO A 91 1.11 -14.56 8.29
CA PRO A 91 1.22 -15.75 9.12
C PRO A 91 -0.16 -16.19 9.59
N ARG A 92 -0.50 -17.45 9.30
CA ARG A 92 -1.80 -18.07 9.66
C ARG A 92 -1.99 -18.30 11.15
N LYS A 93 -0.92 -18.21 11.95
CA LYS A 93 -0.91 -18.52 13.40
C LYS A 93 -0.06 -17.48 14.13
N GLY A 94 -0.50 -17.06 15.31
CA GLY A 94 0.19 -16.09 16.16
C GLY A 94 -0.70 -14.90 16.55
N GLY A 95 -0.16 -13.96 17.34
CA GLY A 95 -0.88 -12.75 17.78
C GLY A 95 -1.23 -11.79 16.64
N ASP A 96 -0.48 -11.84 15.54
CA ASP A 96 -0.69 -11.04 14.32
C ASP A 96 -1.45 -11.81 13.22
N CYS A 97 -2.25 -12.81 13.57
CA CYS A 97 -2.97 -13.59 12.55
C CYS A 97 -3.93 -12.67 11.77
N VAL A 98 -3.78 -12.68 10.44
CA VAL A 98 -4.64 -11.91 9.55
C VAL A 98 -5.78 -12.80 9.07
N PRO A 99 -7.06 -12.37 9.21
CA PRO A 99 -8.21 -13.11 8.70
C PRO A 99 -8.05 -13.49 7.23
N GLU A 100 -8.49 -14.70 6.87
CA GLU A 100 -8.39 -15.23 5.49
C GLU A 100 -9.03 -14.31 4.46
N GLU A 101 -10.14 -13.65 4.80
CA GLU A 101 -10.79 -12.64 3.96
C GLU A 101 -9.83 -11.51 3.56
N ARG A 102 -9.09 -10.96 4.53
CA ARG A 102 -8.10 -9.89 4.27
C ARG A 102 -6.91 -10.38 3.46
N ARG A 103 -6.53 -11.66 3.61
CA ARG A 103 -5.48 -12.28 2.79
C ARG A 103 -5.91 -12.35 1.33
N LEU A 104 -7.15 -12.77 1.09
CA LEU A 104 -7.73 -12.81 -0.26
C LEU A 104 -7.89 -11.41 -0.86
N GLU A 105 -8.32 -10.42 -0.08
CA GLU A 105 -8.39 -9.01 -0.52
C GLU A 105 -7.02 -8.49 -0.98
N ALA A 106 -5.94 -8.81 -0.25
CA ALA A 106 -4.60 -8.39 -0.65
C ALA A 106 -4.14 -9.03 -1.96
N VAL A 107 -4.46 -10.31 -2.17
CA VAL A 107 -4.18 -11.01 -3.45
C VAL A 107 -4.95 -10.37 -4.61
N LYS A 108 -6.22 -10.01 -4.40
CA LYS A 108 -7.03 -9.28 -5.39
C LYS A 108 -6.42 -7.92 -5.74
N VAL A 109 -6.04 -7.14 -4.72
CA VAL A 109 -5.37 -5.85 -4.92
C VAL A 109 -4.05 -6.03 -5.68
N TYR A 110 -3.26 -7.05 -5.33
CA TYR A 110 -2.03 -7.38 -6.04
C TYR A 110 -2.27 -7.63 -7.54
N TYR A 111 -3.20 -8.49 -7.92
CA TYR A 111 -3.45 -8.79 -9.34
C TYR A 111 -3.98 -7.56 -10.09
N ARG A 112 -4.83 -6.75 -9.45
CA ARG A 112 -5.34 -5.51 -10.05
C ARG A 112 -4.23 -4.50 -10.31
N VAL A 113 -3.36 -4.27 -9.34
CA VAL A 113 -2.26 -3.32 -9.47
C VAL A 113 -1.24 -3.86 -10.46
N LEU A 114 -0.95 -5.15 -10.45
CA LEU A 114 -0.09 -5.80 -11.43
C LEU A 114 -0.61 -5.55 -12.86
N GLU A 115 -1.90 -5.80 -13.12
CA GLU A 115 -2.49 -5.54 -14.44
C GLU A 115 -2.30 -4.08 -14.89
N ASN A 116 -2.56 -3.14 -13.99
CA ASN A 116 -2.38 -1.72 -14.28
C ASN A 116 -0.92 -1.38 -14.60
N ILE A 117 0.03 -1.93 -13.83
CA ILE A 117 1.47 -1.76 -14.09
C ILE A 117 1.82 -2.32 -15.46
N LEU A 118 1.35 -3.52 -15.81
CA LEU A 118 1.66 -4.14 -17.11
C LEU A 118 1.07 -3.34 -18.29
N ARG A 119 -0.17 -2.84 -18.16
CA ARG A 119 -0.77 -1.93 -19.16
C ARG A 119 0.03 -0.65 -19.33
N SER A 120 0.48 -0.04 -18.22
CA SER A 120 1.33 1.15 -18.26
C SER A 120 2.71 0.86 -18.86
N GLU A 121 3.28 -0.30 -18.53
CA GLU A 121 4.59 -0.73 -19.01
C GLU A 121 4.57 -1.04 -20.51
N GLU A 122 3.54 -1.74 -21.01
CA GLU A 122 3.35 -1.99 -22.43
C GLU A 122 3.26 -0.67 -23.22
N ARG A 123 2.52 0.33 -22.71
CA ARG A 123 2.46 1.67 -23.31
C ARG A 123 3.81 2.39 -23.32
N ARG A 124 4.65 2.16 -22.32
CA ARG A 124 5.96 2.80 -22.17
C ARG A 124 7.02 2.13 -23.04
N SER A 125 7.05 0.80 -23.02
CA SER A 125 8.04 -0.03 -23.71
C SER A 125 7.67 -0.32 -25.17
N HIS A 126 6.42 -0.07 -25.57
CA HIS A 126 5.87 -0.44 -26.88
C HIS A 126 6.01 -1.94 -27.21
N SER A 127 6.12 -2.76 -26.17
CA SER A 127 6.34 -4.21 -26.26
C SER A 127 5.43 -4.94 -25.27
N ALA A 128 4.74 -5.96 -25.76
CA ALA A 128 3.94 -6.86 -24.92
C ALA A 128 4.81 -7.86 -24.12
N ASN A 129 6.08 -8.01 -24.48
CA ASN A 129 7.02 -8.86 -23.75
C ASN A 129 7.57 -8.10 -22.54
N LEU A 130 7.08 -8.48 -21.36
CA LEU A 130 7.43 -7.89 -20.07
C LEU A 130 8.20 -8.87 -19.18
N THR A 131 8.91 -9.83 -19.82
CA THR A 131 9.56 -10.96 -19.15
C THR A 131 10.50 -10.52 -18.03
N VAL A 132 11.30 -9.47 -18.25
CA VAL A 132 12.26 -8.94 -17.25
C VAL A 132 11.53 -8.44 -16.01
N LEU A 133 10.41 -7.74 -16.18
CA LEU A 133 9.61 -7.22 -15.07
C LEU A 133 8.92 -8.36 -14.31
N LEU A 134 8.28 -9.28 -15.04
CA LEU A 134 7.52 -10.40 -14.48
C LEU A 134 8.39 -11.53 -13.89
N SER A 135 9.67 -11.58 -14.24
CA SER A 135 10.62 -12.55 -13.63
C SER A 135 11.23 -12.03 -12.32
N SER A 136 11.02 -10.74 -11.99
CA SER A 136 11.65 -10.12 -10.82
C SER A 136 10.93 -10.51 -9.52
N ARG A 137 11.56 -11.39 -8.73
CA ARG A 137 11.06 -11.80 -7.40
C ARG A 137 10.88 -10.60 -6.46
N SER A 138 11.81 -9.64 -6.50
CA SER A 138 11.77 -8.45 -5.65
C SER A 138 10.57 -7.57 -6.00
N PHE A 139 10.23 -7.44 -7.29
CA PHE A 139 9.04 -6.71 -7.74
C PHE A 139 7.77 -7.31 -7.14
N HIS A 140 7.57 -8.63 -7.30
CA HIS A 140 6.39 -9.32 -6.78
C HIS A 140 6.29 -9.22 -5.25
N ARG A 141 7.42 -9.36 -4.54
CA ARG A 141 7.47 -9.22 -3.08
C ARG A 141 7.07 -7.81 -2.62
N CYS A 142 7.63 -6.77 -3.23
CA CYS A 142 7.30 -5.39 -2.87
C CYS A 142 5.84 -5.07 -3.20
N LEU A 143 5.34 -5.53 -4.35
CA LEU A 143 3.97 -5.28 -4.76
C LEU A 143 2.97 -5.96 -3.81
N LEU A 144 3.20 -7.22 -3.44
CA LEU A 144 2.32 -7.95 -2.54
C LEU A 144 2.39 -7.40 -1.10
N ALA A 145 3.58 -7.01 -0.63
CA ALA A 145 3.74 -6.36 0.68
C ALA A 145 2.99 -5.02 0.75
N CYS A 146 3.05 -4.22 -0.32
CA CYS A 146 2.29 -2.97 -0.42
C CYS A 146 0.77 -3.23 -0.45
N ALA A 147 0.32 -4.22 -1.22
CA ALA A 147 -1.09 -4.62 -1.24
C ALA A 147 -1.58 -5.03 0.14
N PHE A 148 -0.77 -5.76 0.90
CA PHE A 148 -1.06 -6.12 2.29
C PHE A 148 -1.17 -4.90 3.20
N GLU A 149 -0.20 -4.00 3.14
CA GLU A 149 -0.16 -2.81 3.98
C GLU A 149 -1.42 -1.96 3.78
N VAL A 150 -1.84 -1.78 2.52
CA VAL A 150 -3.10 -1.08 2.18
C VAL A 150 -4.32 -1.76 2.80
N VAL A 151 -4.41 -3.09 2.70
CA VAL A 151 -5.52 -3.85 3.30
C VAL A 151 -5.54 -3.67 4.81
N VAL A 152 -4.40 -3.86 5.48
CA VAL A 152 -4.31 -3.72 6.95
C VAL A 152 -4.63 -2.29 7.38
N ALA A 153 -4.11 -1.29 6.68
CA ALA A 153 -4.35 0.11 6.99
C ALA A 153 -5.83 0.49 6.82
N ALA A 154 -6.52 -0.10 5.84
CA ALA A 154 -7.94 0.16 5.63
C ALA A 154 -8.80 -0.28 6.83
N TYR A 155 -8.42 -1.37 7.53
CA TYR A 155 -9.17 -1.92 8.67
C TYR A 155 -8.69 -1.45 10.05
N LYS A 156 -7.74 -0.50 10.10
CA LYS A 156 -7.30 0.16 11.34
C LYS A 156 -8.15 1.40 11.61
#